data_AF-A3IR05-F1
#
_entry.id   AF-A3IR05-F1
#
_cell.length_a   1.000
_cell.length_b   1.000
_cell.length_c   1.000
_cell.angle_alpha   90.00
_cell.angle_beta   90.00
_cell.angle_gamma   90.00
#
_symmetry.space_group_name_H-M   'P 1'
#
loop_
_entity.id
_entity.type
_entity.pdbx_description
1 polymer ?
#
loop_
_entity_poly.entity_id
_entity_poly.type
_entity_poly.pdbx_seq_one_letter_code
_entity_poly.pdbx_strand_id
1 'polypeptide(L)'
;MNTTTKETNQYLLLSGDAERKKLEINFWLVSLIALLLFIAIYTLTLLFLRTTFIGVLLYERGFTQFLVIYLACFVVSLTVLKLIKLQQETLALRRSWVPQTVTFDNPRSRDLLTLQNNLTKHNQLLPIRCSRILSAYIQSGSRKVASELALDDSTFYLSASDSSYSFPRVLVWAIPLLGFIGTVIGISQAVNGFSSFLEQAGEIEQIKEGIGTVTSGLAVAFDTTLLALLLSVLVMIPLVLVERMESRLLLRIDIYVNDLVLPRLKEKSENLDYNGINQSIRQAFQDYLPNPEALIKPAEIYAQQAAETFSQSFILEIEKLQKLSGHLIEQIEQINNMSIEEKSKFLETLDQQLNVNRELSQSMITEIKHIQPILEKLSKPRLITFTDSEEL
;
A
#
# COMPACT_ATOMS: atom_id res chain seq x y z
N MET A 1 -22.65 -13.38 62.91
CA MET A 1 -23.48 -13.40 61.69
C MET A 1 -22.88 -12.41 60.71
N ASN A 2 -22.62 -12.86 59.48
CA ASN A 2 -22.16 -12.11 58.30
C ASN A 2 -20.66 -11.85 58.14
N THR A 3 -19.95 -12.92 57.79
CA THR A 3 -18.78 -12.91 56.91
C THR A 3 -19.20 -13.44 55.54
N THR A 4 -19.18 -12.62 54.47
CA THR A 4 -18.90 -13.01 53.06
C THR A 4 -19.27 -11.87 52.09
N THR A 5 -18.34 -10.95 51.86
CA THR A 5 -18.34 -10.04 50.69
C THR A 5 -16.89 -9.70 50.30
N LYS A 6 -16.01 -10.72 50.21
CA LYS A 6 -14.58 -10.49 49.93
C LYS A 6 -13.96 -11.30 48.78
N GLU A 7 -14.73 -12.06 47.99
CA GLU A 7 -14.13 -12.95 46.98
C GLU A 7 -14.43 -12.62 45.50
N THR A 8 -15.20 -11.58 45.19
CA THR A 8 -15.66 -11.39 43.79
C THR A 8 -14.79 -10.47 42.92
N ASN A 9 -13.75 -9.82 43.48
CA ASN A 9 -12.97 -8.79 42.77
C ASN A 9 -11.52 -9.18 42.38
N GLN A 10 -11.14 -10.46 42.46
CA GLN A 10 -9.72 -10.84 42.34
C GLN A 10 -9.27 -11.24 40.92
N TYR A 11 -10.15 -11.23 39.92
CA TYR A 11 -9.81 -11.60 38.53
C TYR A 11 -10.02 -10.45 37.54
N LEU A 12 -9.92 -9.20 38.01
CA LEU A 12 -9.82 -8.05 37.11
C LEU A 12 -8.62 -8.26 36.17
N LEU A 13 -8.79 -7.92 34.90
CA LEU A 13 -7.78 -7.93 33.84
C LEU A 13 -6.52 -7.15 34.28
N LEU A 14 -5.62 -7.80 35.01
CA LEU A 14 -4.42 -7.22 35.64
C LEU A 14 -3.31 -6.89 34.64
N SER A 15 -3.46 -7.25 33.37
CA SER A 15 -2.53 -6.85 32.33
C SER A 15 -2.78 -5.39 31.95
N GLY A 16 -2.16 -4.46 32.69
CA GLY A 16 -2.13 -3.04 32.28
C GLY A 16 -1.57 -2.89 30.87
N ASP A 17 -1.83 -1.76 30.21
CA ASP A 17 -1.41 -1.51 28.81
C ASP A 17 0.10 -1.73 28.58
N ALA A 18 0.92 -1.62 29.63
CA ALA A 18 2.35 -1.92 29.60
C ALA A 18 2.68 -3.39 29.26
N GLU A 19 1.85 -4.36 29.69
CA GLU A 19 2.03 -5.77 29.33
C GLU A 19 1.68 -6.07 27.86
N ARG A 20 0.92 -5.17 27.21
CA ARG A 20 0.50 -5.28 25.81
C ARG A 20 1.54 -4.72 24.83
N LYS A 21 2.54 -3.97 25.31
CA LYS A 21 3.57 -3.29 24.49
C LYS A 21 4.92 -4.01 24.47
N LYS A 22 4.96 -5.34 24.61
CA LYS A 22 6.23 -6.09 24.79
C LYS A 22 7.19 -6.06 23.59
N LEU A 23 6.62 -5.96 22.39
CA LEU A 23 7.38 -5.82 21.17
C LEU A 23 7.94 -4.40 21.00
N GLU A 24 7.52 -3.43 21.81
CA GLU A 24 8.15 -2.11 21.86
C GLU A 24 9.54 -2.23 22.50
N ILE A 25 10.47 -1.45 21.99
CA ILE A 25 11.83 -1.36 22.50
C ILE A 25 11.98 0.01 23.13
N ASN A 26 12.60 0.06 24.30
CA ASN A 26 12.86 1.33 24.97
C ASN A 26 13.75 2.20 24.07
N PHE A 27 13.21 3.36 23.68
CA PHE A 27 13.90 4.33 22.84
C PHE A 27 15.29 4.70 23.39
N TRP A 28 15.42 4.90 24.70
CA TRP A 28 16.70 5.26 25.32
C TRP A 28 17.76 4.16 25.16
N LEU A 29 17.35 2.90 25.23
CA LEU A 29 18.25 1.76 25.02
C LEU A 29 18.72 1.73 23.57
N VAL A 30 17.82 1.95 22.60
CA VAL A 30 18.18 2.04 21.18
C VAL A 30 19.18 3.16 20.95
N SER A 31 18.90 4.36 21.48
CA SER A 31 19.78 5.53 21.36
C SER A 31 21.17 5.29 21.96
N LEU A 32 21.26 4.61 23.11
CA LEU A 32 22.53 4.30 23.74
C LEU A 32 23.35 3.30 22.91
N ILE A 33 22.72 2.23 22.41
CA ILE A 33 23.41 1.26 21.55
C ILE A 33 23.82 1.90 20.22
N ALA A 34 22.97 2.73 19.63
CA ALA A 34 23.27 3.47 18.42
C ALA A 34 24.48 4.39 18.60
N LEU A 35 24.54 5.11 19.73
CA LEU A 35 25.66 5.98 20.08
C LEU A 35 26.96 5.17 20.28
N LEU A 36 26.90 4.04 20.98
CA LEU A 36 28.07 3.17 21.17
C LEU A 36 28.56 2.60 19.84
N LEU A 37 27.65 2.16 18.97
CA LEU A 37 27.99 1.63 17.65
C LEU A 37 28.60 2.73 16.76
N PHE A 38 28.05 3.94 16.81
CA PHE A 38 28.60 5.12 16.14
C PHE A 38 30.02 5.43 16.61
N ILE A 39 30.25 5.52 17.93
CA ILE A 39 31.58 5.75 18.51
C ILE A 39 32.55 4.63 18.10
N ALA A 40 32.10 3.38 18.10
CA ALA A 40 32.92 2.24 17.70
C ALA A 40 33.34 2.32 16.23
N ILE A 41 32.43 2.66 15.31
CA ILE A 41 32.74 2.87 13.88
C ILE A 41 33.79 3.96 13.72
N TYR A 42 33.63 5.11 14.39
CA TYR A 42 34.59 6.22 14.25
C TYR A 42 35.93 5.93 14.92
N THR A 43 35.94 5.24 16.05
CA THR A 43 37.18 4.80 16.71
C THR A 43 37.95 3.83 15.82
N LEU A 44 37.26 2.85 15.23
CA LEU A 44 37.86 1.91 14.26
C LEU A 44 38.37 2.64 13.02
N THR A 45 37.61 3.63 12.54
CA THR A 45 37.98 4.42 11.36
C THR A 45 39.26 5.21 11.61
N LEU A 46 39.36 5.89 12.76
CA LEU A 46 40.54 6.67 13.12
C LEU A 46 41.78 5.81 13.38
N LEU A 47 41.62 4.62 13.95
CA LEU A 47 42.75 3.76 14.33
C LEU A 47 43.31 2.95 13.15
N PHE A 48 42.45 2.47 12.24
CA PHE A 48 42.85 1.50 11.21
C PHE A 48 42.54 1.91 9.77
N LEU A 49 41.48 2.69 9.53
CA LEU A 49 40.93 2.86 8.18
C LEU A 49 41.18 4.24 7.57
N ARG A 50 41.79 5.17 8.31
CA ARG A 50 41.92 6.58 7.90
C ARG A 50 42.54 6.77 6.51
N THR A 51 43.54 5.96 6.15
CA THR A 51 44.23 6.05 4.85
C THR A 51 43.53 5.28 3.73
N THR A 52 42.51 4.48 4.05
CA THR A 52 41.74 3.72 3.06
C THR A 52 40.64 4.59 2.46
N PHE A 53 40.19 4.25 1.25
CA PHE A 53 39.06 4.92 0.60
C PHE A 53 37.82 5.00 1.51
N ILE A 54 37.55 3.94 2.28
CA ILE A 54 36.42 3.87 3.22
C ILE A 54 36.59 4.86 4.37
N GLY A 55 37.80 5.04 4.91
CA GLY A 55 38.02 6.01 5.97
C GLY A 55 37.89 7.46 5.49
N VAL A 56 38.42 7.76 4.31
CA VAL A 56 38.24 9.07 3.66
C VAL A 56 36.76 9.35 3.43
N LEU A 57 36.03 8.36 2.91
CA LEU A 57 34.58 8.44 2.76
C LEU A 57 33.95 8.76 4.12
N LEU A 58 34.10 7.92 5.14
CA LEU A 58 33.38 8.05 6.42
C LEU A 58 33.74 9.30 7.25
N TYR A 59 34.96 9.84 7.13
CA TYR A 59 35.46 10.90 8.03
C TYR A 59 35.65 12.27 7.34
N GLU A 60 36.11 12.31 6.09
CA GLU A 60 36.60 13.55 5.46
C GLU A 60 35.56 14.27 4.59
N ARG A 61 34.34 13.71 4.45
CA ARG A 61 33.31 14.20 3.52
C ARG A 61 32.28 15.17 4.13
N GLY A 62 32.49 15.63 5.37
CA GLY A 62 31.70 16.69 6.01
C GLY A 62 30.63 16.24 7.01
N PHE A 63 29.85 17.18 7.54
CA PHE A 63 28.94 16.93 8.68
C PHE A 63 27.77 15.99 8.34
N THR A 64 27.29 16.02 7.08
CA THR A 64 26.16 15.20 6.61
C THR A 64 26.49 13.71 6.70
N GLN A 65 27.76 13.35 6.49
CA GLN A 65 28.31 12.00 6.63
C GLN A 65 28.04 11.43 8.03
N PHE A 66 28.37 12.20 9.07
CA PHE A 66 28.19 11.80 10.47
C PHE A 66 26.71 11.59 10.79
N LEU A 67 25.82 12.47 10.29
CA LEU A 67 24.38 12.32 10.49
C LEU A 67 23.83 11.06 9.81
N VAL A 68 24.23 10.80 8.56
CA VAL A 68 23.83 9.60 7.81
C VAL A 68 24.28 8.33 8.53
N ILE A 69 25.53 8.27 9.00
CA ILE A 69 26.06 7.11 9.71
C ILE A 69 25.34 6.93 11.05
N TYR A 70 25.09 8.01 11.79
CA TYR A 70 24.35 7.94 13.05
C TYR A 70 22.93 7.39 12.85
N LEU A 71 22.20 7.88 11.84
CA LEU A 71 20.87 7.38 11.48
C LEU A 71 20.91 5.90 11.10
N ALA A 72 21.90 5.50 10.29
CA ALA A 72 22.09 4.09 9.94
C ALA A 72 22.36 3.23 11.18
N CYS A 73 23.22 3.68 12.09
CA CYS A 73 23.50 3.00 13.37
C CYS A 73 22.23 2.85 14.22
N PHE A 74 21.37 3.87 14.23
CA PHE A 74 20.11 3.86 14.95
C PHE A 74 19.15 2.81 14.38
N VAL A 75 18.95 2.81 13.06
CA VAL A 75 18.09 1.81 12.38
C VAL A 75 18.62 0.40 12.57
N VAL A 76 19.94 0.19 12.45
CA VAL A 76 20.58 -1.11 12.70
C VAL A 76 20.35 -1.57 14.13
N SER A 77 20.57 -0.70 15.12
CA SER A 77 20.39 -1.04 16.54
C SER A 77 18.95 -1.46 16.83
N LEU A 78 17.97 -0.71 16.32
CA LEU A 78 16.55 -1.05 16.46
C LEU A 78 16.21 -2.38 15.79
N THR A 79 16.69 -2.58 14.56
CA THR A 79 16.45 -3.79 13.77
C THR A 79 17.01 -5.03 14.46
N VAL A 80 18.24 -4.96 14.99
CA VAL A 80 18.90 -6.06 15.70
C VAL A 80 18.15 -6.39 17.00
N LEU A 81 17.78 -5.38 17.79
CA LEU A 81 17.03 -5.60 19.02
C LEU A 81 15.65 -6.19 18.77
N LYS A 82 14.93 -5.73 17.73
CA LYS A 82 13.66 -6.34 17.29
C LYS A 82 13.88 -7.78 16.87
N LEU A 83 14.90 -8.05 16.06
CA LEU A 83 15.22 -9.40 15.58
C LEU A 83 15.47 -10.37 16.74
N ILE A 84 16.25 -9.96 17.75
CA ILE A 84 16.52 -10.78 18.95
C ILE A 84 15.22 -11.09 19.70
N LYS A 85 14.37 -10.09 19.96
CA LYS A 85 13.07 -10.29 20.62
C LYS A 85 12.16 -11.23 19.82
N LEU A 86 12.06 -11.04 18.51
CA LEU A 86 11.22 -11.87 17.64
C LEU A 86 11.69 -13.31 17.58
N GLN A 87 13.01 -13.55 17.58
CA GLN A 87 13.55 -14.91 17.64
C GLN A 87 13.20 -15.60 18.96
N GLN A 88 13.29 -14.89 20.09
CA GLN A 88 12.90 -15.42 21.40
C GLN A 88 11.41 -15.80 21.44
N GLU A 89 10.53 -14.93 20.93
CA GLU A 89 9.08 -15.21 20.86
C GLU A 89 8.75 -16.35 19.87
N THR A 90 9.44 -16.41 18.74
CA THR A 90 9.26 -17.50 17.75
C THR A 90 9.69 -18.84 18.33
N LEU A 91 10.76 -18.87 19.12
CA LEU A 91 11.20 -20.08 19.81
C LEU A 91 10.19 -20.48 20.89
N ALA A 92 9.69 -19.51 21.66
CA ALA A 92 8.65 -19.73 22.65
C ALA A 92 7.38 -20.35 22.05
N LEU A 93 7.00 -19.94 20.84
CA LEU A 93 5.82 -20.46 20.13
C LEU A 93 5.92 -21.95 19.78
N ARG A 94 7.13 -22.54 19.72
CA ARG A 94 7.30 -23.99 19.51
C ARG A 94 6.90 -24.83 20.71
N ARG A 95 6.78 -24.22 21.90
CA ARG A 95 6.33 -24.90 23.11
C ARG A 95 4.80 -25.05 23.08
N SER A 96 4.31 -26.21 23.52
CA SER A 96 2.87 -26.39 23.72
C SER A 96 2.44 -25.67 25.00
N TRP A 97 1.85 -24.49 24.86
CA TRP A 97 1.40 -23.65 25.99
C TRP A 97 0.03 -24.07 26.53
N VAL A 98 -0.84 -24.61 25.67
CA VAL A 98 -2.16 -25.13 26.02
C VAL A 98 -2.17 -26.64 25.79
N PRO A 99 -1.93 -27.46 26.83
CA PRO A 99 -1.95 -28.91 26.72
C PRO A 99 -3.30 -29.41 26.21
N GLN A 100 -3.29 -30.48 25.42
CA GLN A 100 -4.53 -31.14 24.95
C GLN A 100 -5.29 -31.86 26.08
N THR A 101 -4.64 -32.07 27.23
CA THR A 101 -5.19 -32.80 28.37
C THR A 101 -6.14 -31.99 29.23
N VAL A 102 -6.17 -30.65 29.09
CA VAL A 102 -7.04 -29.78 29.88
C VAL A 102 -8.41 -29.70 29.21
N THR A 103 -9.47 -30.05 29.94
CA THR A 103 -10.85 -29.93 29.46
C THR A 103 -11.41 -28.53 29.74
N PHE A 104 -12.15 -28.01 28.78
CA PHE A 104 -12.72 -26.65 28.79
C PHE A 104 -14.24 -26.70 29.05
N ASP A 105 -14.73 -27.80 29.60
CA ASP A 105 -16.15 -28.09 29.75
C ASP A 105 -16.86 -27.15 30.73
N ASN A 106 -16.14 -26.72 31.77
CA ASN A 106 -16.67 -25.83 32.79
C ASN A 106 -15.78 -24.58 32.89
N PRO A 107 -16.34 -23.37 32.66
CA PRO A 107 -15.62 -22.10 32.80
C PRO A 107 -14.97 -21.89 34.17
N ARG A 108 -15.46 -22.55 35.23
CA ARG A 108 -14.92 -22.44 36.60
C ARG A 108 -14.18 -23.71 37.06
N SER A 109 -13.71 -24.55 36.13
CA SER A 109 -12.90 -25.71 36.52
C SER A 109 -11.58 -25.27 37.15
N ARG A 110 -11.11 -26.04 38.14
CA ARG A 110 -9.81 -25.77 38.79
C ARG A 110 -8.66 -25.85 37.79
N ASP A 111 -8.75 -26.76 36.83
CA ASP A 111 -7.74 -26.95 35.80
C ASP A 111 -7.60 -25.72 34.90
N LEU A 112 -8.71 -25.11 34.49
CA LEU A 112 -8.70 -23.91 33.66
C LEU A 112 -8.13 -22.69 34.41
N LEU A 113 -8.47 -22.54 35.70
CA LEU A 113 -7.91 -21.50 36.56
C LEU A 113 -6.40 -21.69 36.77
N THR A 114 -5.94 -22.93 36.98
CA THR A 114 -4.50 -23.21 37.13
C THR A 114 -3.75 -22.97 35.83
N LEU A 115 -4.33 -23.33 34.67
CA LEU A 115 -3.76 -23.04 33.36
C LEU A 115 -3.62 -21.52 33.15
N GLN A 116 -4.69 -20.76 33.39
CA GLN A 116 -4.68 -19.30 33.25
C GLN A 116 -3.62 -18.66 34.17
N ASN A 117 -3.50 -19.09 35.41
CA ASN A 117 -2.48 -18.57 36.34
C ASN A 117 -1.06 -18.93 35.87
N ASN A 118 -0.83 -20.16 35.39
CA ASN A 118 0.47 -20.54 34.84
C ASN A 118 0.84 -19.73 33.60
N LEU A 119 -0.11 -19.48 32.70
CA LEU A 119 0.10 -18.64 31.52
C LEU A 119 0.44 -17.19 31.88
N THR A 120 -0.15 -16.66 32.96
CA THR A 120 0.11 -15.29 33.45
C THR A 120 1.52 -15.11 34.01
N LYS A 121 2.13 -16.18 34.55
CA LYS A 121 3.51 -16.15 35.04
C LYS A 121 4.55 -16.06 33.92
N HIS A 122 4.14 -16.34 32.69
CA HIS A 122 5.04 -16.36 31.54
C HIS A 122 5.06 -15.01 30.83
N ASN A 123 6.28 -14.54 30.53
CA ASN A 123 6.49 -13.20 29.99
C ASN A 123 6.40 -13.12 28.45
N GLN A 124 5.98 -14.20 27.78
CA GLN A 124 5.88 -14.28 26.31
C GLN A 124 4.52 -13.81 25.79
N LEU A 125 4.45 -13.47 24.50
CA LEU A 125 3.27 -12.88 23.87
C LEU A 125 2.08 -13.86 23.81
N LEU A 126 2.32 -15.10 23.37
CA LEU A 126 1.27 -16.11 23.24
C LEU A 126 0.61 -16.45 24.60
N PRO A 127 1.35 -16.80 25.67
CA PRO A 127 0.76 -17.10 26.98
C PRO A 127 -0.11 -15.98 27.53
N ILE A 128 0.31 -14.72 27.35
CA ILE A 128 -0.47 -13.57 27.83
C ILE A 128 -1.78 -13.42 27.07
N ARG A 129 -1.74 -13.53 25.74
CA ARG A 129 -2.96 -13.50 24.93
C ARG A 129 -3.91 -14.65 25.30
N CYS A 130 -3.37 -15.86 25.44
CA CYS A 130 -4.16 -17.00 25.89
C CYS A 130 -4.74 -16.80 27.31
N SER A 131 -3.96 -16.27 28.26
CA SER A 131 -4.42 -15.98 29.62
C SER A 131 -5.57 -14.98 29.63
N ARG A 132 -5.49 -13.90 28.83
CA ARG A 132 -6.54 -12.88 28.74
C ARG A 132 -7.83 -13.44 28.14
N ILE A 133 -7.71 -14.24 27.08
CA ILE A 133 -8.86 -14.91 26.44
C ILE A 133 -9.51 -15.90 27.41
N LEU A 134 -8.71 -16.72 28.10
CA LEU A 134 -9.22 -17.64 29.12
C LEU A 134 -9.87 -16.88 30.28
N SER A 135 -9.28 -15.78 30.73
CA SER A 135 -9.84 -14.95 31.80
C SER A 135 -11.22 -14.40 31.41
N ALA A 136 -11.37 -13.89 30.18
CA ALA A 136 -12.66 -13.43 29.67
C ALA A 136 -13.68 -14.57 29.57
N TYR A 137 -13.26 -15.78 29.17
CA TYR A 137 -14.13 -16.95 29.15
C TYR A 137 -14.54 -17.39 30.57
N ILE A 138 -13.61 -17.43 31.53
CA ILE A 138 -13.87 -17.80 32.93
C ILE A 138 -14.88 -16.85 33.58
N GLN A 139 -14.77 -15.55 33.27
CA GLN A 139 -15.66 -14.52 33.82
C GLN A 139 -17.04 -14.52 33.18
N SER A 140 -17.10 -14.58 31.84
CA SER A 140 -18.37 -14.47 31.09
C SER A 140 -19.10 -15.80 30.94
N GLY A 141 -18.39 -16.94 30.94
CA GLY A 141 -18.92 -18.24 30.54
C GLY A 141 -19.33 -18.34 29.07
N SER A 142 -18.98 -17.35 28.24
CA SER A 142 -19.40 -17.26 26.84
C SER A 142 -18.20 -17.35 25.91
N ARG A 143 -18.26 -18.29 24.96
CA ARG A 143 -17.28 -18.39 23.86
C ARG A 143 -17.27 -17.10 23.02
N LYS A 144 -18.43 -16.48 22.83
CA LYS A 144 -18.58 -15.26 22.02
C LYS A 144 -17.74 -14.11 22.57
N VAL A 145 -17.83 -13.85 23.88
CA VAL A 145 -17.04 -12.80 24.55
C VAL A 145 -15.54 -13.05 24.44
N ALA A 146 -15.10 -14.31 24.60
CA ALA A 146 -13.70 -14.68 24.47
C ALA A 146 -13.18 -14.52 23.02
N SER A 147 -14.01 -14.83 22.02
CA SER A 147 -13.68 -14.67 20.60
C SER A 147 -13.60 -13.20 20.20
N GLU A 148 -14.51 -12.35 20.68
CA GLU A 148 -14.48 -10.91 20.46
C GLU A 148 -13.21 -10.29 21.03
N LEU A 149 -12.85 -10.64 22.28
CA LEU A 149 -11.58 -10.20 22.87
C LEU A 149 -10.35 -10.68 22.09
N ALA A 150 -10.38 -11.90 21.54
CA ALA A 150 -9.27 -12.42 20.74
C ALA A 150 -9.06 -11.60 19.45
N LEU A 151 -10.15 -11.16 18.81
CA LEU A 151 -10.15 -10.29 17.64
C LEU A 151 -9.65 -8.88 17.99
N ASP A 152 -10.16 -8.29 19.08
CA ASP A 152 -9.69 -6.99 19.59
C ASP A 152 -8.20 -7.00 19.92
N ASP A 153 -7.71 -8.09 20.50
CA ASP A 153 -6.27 -8.24 20.73
C ASP A 153 -5.48 -8.31 19.42
N SER A 154 -5.95 -9.08 18.43
CA SER A 154 -5.27 -9.19 17.13
C SER A 154 -5.14 -7.81 16.46
N THR A 155 -6.23 -7.05 16.39
CA THR A 155 -6.23 -5.70 15.78
C THR A 155 -5.33 -4.74 16.55
N PHE A 156 -5.33 -4.81 17.89
CA PHE A 156 -4.46 -4.00 18.73
C PHE A 156 -2.97 -4.29 18.47
N TYR A 157 -2.55 -5.56 18.46
CA TYR A 157 -1.15 -5.92 18.26
C TYR A 157 -0.66 -5.60 16.85
N LEU A 158 -1.52 -5.75 15.83
CA LEU A 158 -1.20 -5.32 14.47
C LEU A 158 -0.97 -3.81 14.39
N SER A 159 -1.88 -3.03 14.98
CA SER A 159 -1.77 -1.56 15.02
C SER A 159 -0.54 -1.08 15.80
N ALA A 160 -0.25 -1.72 16.95
CA ALA A 160 0.93 -1.43 17.75
C ALA A 160 2.23 -1.79 17.02
N SER A 161 2.26 -2.91 16.29
CA SER A 161 3.38 -3.30 15.45
C SER A 161 3.66 -2.23 14.39
N ASP A 162 2.64 -1.85 13.60
CA ASP A 162 2.79 -0.84 12.55
C ASP A 162 3.24 0.52 13.11
N SER A 163 2.66 0.95 14.23
CA SER A 163 3.10 2.16 14.94
C SER A 163 4.57 2.08 15.35
N SER A 164 5.06 0.92 15.82
CA SER A 164 6.45 0.75 16.24
C SER A 164 7.48 0.86 15.10
N TYR A 165 7.07 0.57 13.85
CA TYR A 165 7.93 0.69 12.66
C TYR A 165 7.82 2.05 11.96
N SER A 166 6.83 2.88 12.31
CA SER A 166 6.66 4.22 11.71
C SER A 166 7.91 5.09 11.81
N PHE A 167 8.50 5.20 13.00
CA PHE A 167 9.70 6.02 13.23
C PHE A 167 10.94 5.48 12.50
N PRO A 168 11.30 4.18 12.57
CA PRO A 168 12.37 3.60 11.75
C PRO A 168 12.21 3.86 10.25
N ARG A 169 11.00 3.74 9.70
CA ARG A 169 10.74 4.01 8.28
C ARG A 169 11.07 5.47 7.92
N VAL A 170 10.73 6.42 8.79
CA VAL A 170 11.09 7.84 8.60
C VAL A 170 12.60 8.03 8.61
N LEU A 171 13.34 7.36 9.49
CA LEU A 171 14.81 7.46 9.51
C LEU A 171 15.43 6.88 8.22
N VAL A 172 14.94 5.73 7.75
CA VAL A 172 15.39 5.15 6.47
C VAL A 172 15.13 6.12 5.32
N TRP A 173 13.98 6.78 5.30
CA TRP A 173 13.67 7.79 4.29
C TRP A 173 14.55 9.05 4.39
N ALA A 174 14.95 9.45 5.61
CA ALA A 174 15.79 10.62 5.84
C ALA A 174 17.25 10.43 5.37
N ILE A 175 17.76 9.19 5.34
CA ILE A 175 19.16 8.91 4.97
C ILE A 175 19.49 9.39 3.54
N PRO A 176 18.74 8.98 2.48
CA PRO A 176 18.98 9.49 1.12
C PRO A 176 18.84 11.00 1.00
N LEU A 177 17.87 11.59 1.72
CA LEU A 177 17.64 13.04 1.70
C LEU A 177 18.85 13.81 2.26
N LEU A 178 19.45 13.31 3.35
CA LEU A 178 20.69 13.89 3.89
C LEU A 178 21.89 13.72 2.96
N GLY A 179 21.96 12.60 2.23
CA GLY A 179 22.94 12.41 1.15
C GLY A 179 22.80 13.49 0.08
N PHE A 180 21.57 13.69 -0.42
CA PHE A 180 21.27 14.72 -1.40
C PHE A 180 21.61 16.14 -0.89
N ILE A 181 21.26 16.45 0.36
CA ILE A 181 21.66 17.71 1.01
C ILE A 181 23.19 17.86 1.03
N GLY A 182 23.92 16.79 1.35
CA GLY A 182 25.39 16.76 1.30
C GLY A 182 25.92 17.10 -0.09
N THR A 183 25.33 16.53 -1.13
CA THR A 183 25.71 16.83 -2.52
C THR A 183 25.39 18.26 -2.92
N VAL A 184 24.22 18.78 -2.56
CA VAL A 184 23.86 20.18 -2.85
C VAL A 184 24.85 21.14 -2.20
N ILE A 185 25.23 20.88 -0.93
CA ILE A 185 26.24 21.68 -0.22
C ILE A 185 27.60 21.56 -0.91
N GLY A 186 28.04 20.34 -1.24
CA GLY A 186 29.34 20.10 -1.88
C GLY A 186 29.45 20.75 -3.27
N ILE A 187 28.41 20.64 -4.11
CA ILE A 187 28.35 21.30 -5.41
C ILE A 187 28.35 22.83 -5.24
N SER A 188 27.55 23.35 -4.32
CA SER A 188 27.49 24.81 -4.08
C SER A 188 28.84 25.36 -3.64
N GLN A 189 29.56 24.65 -2.76
CA GLN A 189 30.91 25.05 -2.34
C GLN A 189 31.92 24.96 -3.49
N ALA A 190 31.86 23.91 -4.31
CA ALA A 190 32.74 23.76 -5.47
C ALA A 190 32.54 24.89 -6.49
N VAL A 191 31.29 25.21 -6.82
CA VAL A 191 30.96 26.28 -7.78
C VAL A 191 31.35 27.67 -7.24
N ASN A 192 31.01 27.99 -6.00
CA ASN A 192 31.36 29.28 -5.39
C ASN A 192 32.88 29.46 -5.28
N GLY A 193 33.60 28.40 -4.93
CA GLY A 193 35.06 28.40 -4.89
C GLY A 193 35.67 28.67 -6.28
N PHE A 194 35.09 28.10 -7.33
CA PHE A 194 35.53 28.35 -8.71
C PHE A 194 35.33 29.81 -9.14
N SER A 195 34.15 30.36 -8.89
CA SER A 195 33.82 31.74 -9.29
C SER A 195 34.75 32.75 -8.61
N SER A 196 34.97 32.59 -7.29
CA SER A 196 35.90 33.44 -6.55
C SER A 196 37.34 33.28 -7.03
N PHE A 197 37.73 32.08 -7.44
CA PHE A 197 39.06 31.81 -7.97
C PHE A 197 39.26 32.45 -9.35
N LEU A 198 38.27 32.38 -10.25
CA LEU A 198 38.33 33.02 -11.57
C LEU A 198 38.43 34.56 -11.49
N GLU A 199 37.81 35.19 -10.50
CA GLU A 199 37.94 36.64 -10.27
C GLU A 199 39.36 37.05 -9.84
N GLN A 200 40.12 36.14 -9.22
CA GLN A 200 41.47 36.38 -8.74
C GLN A 200 42.56 35.86 -9.69
N ALA A 201 42.20 34.98 -10.62
CA ALA A 201 43.15 34.31 -11.50
C ALA A 201 43.67 35.26 -12.58
N GLY A 202 44.95 35.61 -12.50
CA GLY A 202 45.64 36.42 -13.52
C GLY A 202 46.33 35.59 -14.61
N GLU A 203 46.57 34.29 -14.37
CA GLU A 203 47.36 33.41 -15.22
C GLU A 203 46.66 32.07 -15.50
N ILE A 204 46.96 31.44 -16.64
CA ILE A 204 46.35 30.18 -17.10
C ILE A 204 46.68 29.00 -16.17
N GLU A 205 47.88 28.97 -15.57
CA GLU A 205 48.29 27.94 -14.61
C GLU A 205 47.36 27.90 -13.39
N GLN A 206 46.93 29.07 -12.91
CA GLN A 206 46.00 29.20 -11.78
C GLN A 206 44.64 28.62 -12.17
N ILE A 207 44.13 28.91 -13.37
CA ILE A 207 42.83 28.39 -13.84
C ILE A 207 42.82 26.85 -13.84
N LYS A 208 43.93 26.21 -14.21
CA LYS A 208 44.06 24.74 -14.17
C LYS A 208 43.95 24.19 -12.73
N GLU A 209 44.54 24.86 -11.75
CA GLU A 209 44.41 24.51 -10.33
C GLU A 209 42.98 24.71 -9.81
N GLY A 210 42.32 25.78 -10.24
CA GLY A 210 40.90 26.04 -9.96
C GLY A 210 40.00 24.89 -10.45
N ILE A 211 40.18 24.42 -11.69
CA ILE A 211 39.41 23.27 -12.23
C ILE A 211 39.66 22.00 -11.43
N GLY A 212 40.90 21.74 -11.01
CA GLY A 212 41.24 20.58 -10.17
C GLY A 212 40.50 20.60 -8.82
N THR A 213 40.47 21.78 -8.19
CA THR A 213 39.78 21.99 -6.91
C THR A 213 38.26 21.76 -7.04
N VAL A 214 37.65 22.29 -8.09
CA VAL A 214 36.21 22.10 -8.36
C VAL A 214 35.87 20.64 -8.62
N THR A 215 36.69 19.97 -9.43
CA THR A 215 36.49 18.55 -9.77
C THR A 215 36.58 17.68 -8.52
N SER A 216 37.51 17.99 -7.62
CA SER A 216 37.63 17.32 -6.31
C SER A 216 36.41 17.57 -5.41
N GLY A 217 35.95 18.82 -5.31
CA GLY A 217 34.75 19.18 -4.55
C GLY A 217 33.48 18.51 -5.09
N LEU A 218 33.36 18.39 -6.41
CA LEU A 218 32.27 17.65 -7.05
C LEU A 218 32.35 16.14 -6.75
N ALA A 219 33.54 15.56 -6.75
CA ALA A 219 33.74 14.16 -6.38
C ALA A 219 33.34 13.89 -4.92
N VAL A 220 33.72 14.77 -3.97
CA VAL A 220 33.27 14.73 -2.57
C VAL A 220 31.74 14.74 -2.51
N ALA A 221 31.10 15.63 -3.27
CA ALA A 221 29.65 15.76 -3.30
C ALA A 221 28.97 14.46 -3.77
N PHE A 222 29.48 13.81 -4.82
CA PHE A 222 28.96 12.51 -5.26
C PHE A 222 29.18 11.38 -4.26
N ASP A 223 30.36 11.33 -3.62
CA ASP A 223 30.68 10.33 -2.60
C ASP A 223 29.68 10.37 -1.42
N THR A 224 29.26 11.56 -0.98
CA THR A 224 28.29 11.71 0.12
C THR A 224 26.92 11.09 -0.23
N THR A 225 26.42 11.30 -1.44
CA THR A 225 25.17 10.68 -1.91
C THR A 225 25.34 9.18 -2.12
N LEU A 226 26.45 8.75 -2.71
CA LEU A 226 26.73 7.33 -2.92
C LEU A 226 26.69 6.56 -1.60
N LEU A 227 27.36 7.06 -0.56
CA LEU A 227 27.33 6.42 0.75
C LEU A 227 25.91 6.38 1.33
N ALA A 228 25.19 7.49 1.28
CA ALA A 228 23.85 7.58 1.85
C ALA A 228 22.88 6.60 1.17
N LEU A 229 22.90 6.50 -0.16
CA LEU A 229 22.08 5.55 -0.89
C LEU A 229 22.45 4.11 -0.56
N LEU A 230 23.75 3.80 -0.52
CA LEU A 230 24.23 2.45 -0.17
C LEU A 230 23.78 2.06 1.25
N LEU A 231 24.01 2.93 2.23
CA LEU A 231 23.58 2.68 3.62
C LEU A 231 22.07 2.56 3.73
N SER A 232 21.31 3.43 3.04
CA SER A 232 19.84 3.37 3.03
C SER A 232 19.34 2.00 2.57
N VAL A 233 19.87 1.47 1.47
CA VAL A 233 19.49 0.13 0.98
C VAL A 233 19.90 -0.96 1.97
N LEU A 234 21.11 -0.87 2.52
CA LEU A 234 21.65 -1.84 3.49
C LEU A 234 20.83 -1.90 4.79
N VAL A 235 20.29 -0.77 5.27
CA VAL A 235 19.48 -0.76 6.50
C VAL A 235 18.00 -1.03 6.23
N MET A 236 17.49 -0.66 5.05
CA MET A 236 16.08 -0.84 4.69
C MET A 236 15.70 -2.31 4.55
N ILE A 237 16.53 -3.12 3.88
CA ILE A 237 16.21 -4.53 3.62
C ILE A 237 16.05 -5.33 4.93
N PRO A 238 17.00 -5.30 5.88
CA PRO A 238 16.84 -5.98 7.17
C PRO A 238 15.63 -5.49 7.96
N LEU A 239 15.36 -4.17 7.95
CA LEU A 239 14.22 -3.59 8.66
C LEU A 239 12.89 -4.17 8.13
N VAL A 240 12.70 -4.19 6.81
CA VAL A 240 11.49 -4.76 6.18
C VAL A 240 11.36 -6.26 6.44
N LEU A 241 12.48 -7.00 6.45
CA LEU A 241 12.46 -8.42 6.78
C LEU A 241 12.01 -8.67 8.22
N VAL A 242 12.54 -7.89 9.17
CA VAL A 242 12.17 -7.96 10.58
C VAL A 242 10.70 -7.58 10.80
N GLU A 243 10.22 -6.54 10.13
CA GLU A 243 8.79 -6.17 10.12
C GLU A 243 7.93 -7.33 9.60
N ARG A 244 8.32 -7.96 8.49
CA ARG A 244 7.61 -9.14 7.96
C ARG A 244 7.65 -10.34 8.90
N MET A 245 8.74 -10.53 9.63
CA MET A 245 8.85 -11.58 10.64
C MET A 245 7.90 -11.33 11.82
N GLU A 246 7.77 -10.09 12.28
CA GLU A 246 6.82 -9.68 13.32
C GLU A 246 5.38 -9.94 12.88
N SER A 247 4.99 -9.51 11.67
CA SER A 247 3.65 -9.76 11.13
C SER A 247 3.33 -11.26 11.00
N ARG A 248 4.31 -12.08 10.59
CA ARG A 248 4.14 -13.54 10.53
C ARG A 248 4.01 -14.18 11.91
N LEU A 249 4.74 -13.68 12.90
CA LEU A 249 4.64 -14.14 14.29
C LEU A 249 3.24 -13.85 14.85
N LEU A 250 2.74 -12.61 14.68
CA LEU A 250 1.40 -12.21 15.11
C LEU A 250 0.32 -13.07 14.46
N LEU A 251 0.40 -13.27 13.13
CA LEU A 251 -0.53 -14.15 12.42
C LEU A 251 -0.50 -15.59 12.95
N ARG A 252 0.69 -16.13 13.23
CA ARG A 252 0.81 -17.50 13.75
C ARG A 252 0.23 -17.62 15.16
N ILE A 253 0.32 -16.57 15.98
CA ILE A 253 -0.33 -16.50 17.29
C ILE A 253 -1.86 -16.47 17.13
N ASP A 254 -2.37 -15.69 16.18
CA ASP A 254 -3.80 -15.63 15.88
C ASP A 254 -4.33 -17.00 15.42
N ILE A 255 -3.60 -17.67 14.52
CA ILE A 255 -3.92 -19.04 14.09
C ILE A 255 -3.92 -20.00 15.29
N TYR A 256 -2.91 -19.94 16.16
CA TYR A 256 -2.85 -20.80 17.35
C TYR A 256 -4.08 -20.59 18.25
N VAL A 257 -4.48 -19.35 18.48
CA VAL A 257 -5.65 -19.02 19.30
C VAL A 257 -6.94 -19.54 18.64
N ASN A 258 -7.13 -19.29 17.35
CA ASN A 258 -8.34 -19.66 16.62
C ASN A 258 -8.48 -21.17 16.40
N ASP A 259 -7.38 -21.89 16.21
CA ASP A 259 -7.41 -23.32 15.90
C ASP A 259 -7.34 -24.20 17.15
N LEU A 260 -6.62 -23.77 18.20
CA LEU A 260 -6.35 -24.61 19.37
C LEU A 260 -7.06 -24.16 20.64
N VAL A 261 -7.36 -22.86 20.81
CA VAL A 261 -7.94 -22.33 22.05
C VAL A 261 -9.44 -22.13 21.92
N LEU A 262 -9.87 -21.28 20.98
CA LEU A 262 -11.28 -20.92 20.82
C LEU A 262 -12.23 -22.09 20.55
N PRO A 263 -11.88 -23.12 19.75
CA PRO A 263 -12.77 -24.25 19.48
C PRO A 263 -13.02 -25.12 20.71
N ARG A 264 -12.13 -25.06 21.71
CA ARG A 264 -12.30 -25.82 22.96
C ARG A 264 -13.26 -25.14 23.93
N LEU A 265 -13.48 -23.83 23.79
CA LEU A 265 -14.39 -23.08 24.65
C LEU A 265 -15.84 -23.51 24.37
N LYS A 266 -16.53 -24.05 25.37
CA LYS A 266 -17.95 -24.37 25.23
C LYS A 266 -18.80 -23.13 25.39
N GLU A 267 -19.78 -22.97 24.53
CA GLU A 267 -20.85 -22.02 24.76
C GLU A 267 -21.74 -22.58 25.86
N LYS A 268 -22.08 -21.74 26.85
CA LYS A 268 -23.16 -22.10 27.78
C LYS A 268 -24.39 -22.27 26.90
N SER A 269 -24.83 -23.51 26.69
CA SER A 269 -26.14 -23.75 26.11
C SER A 269 -27.11 -23.09 27.08
N GLU A 270 -27.62 -21.91 26.72
CA GLU A 270 -28.92 -21.52 27.23
C GLU A 270 -29.80 -22.73 26.91
N ASN A 271 -30.28 -23.42 27.96
CA ASN A 271 -31.40 -24.31 27.81
C ASN A 271 -32.53 -23.39 27.36
N LEU A 272 -32.60 -23.12 26.05
CA LEU A 272 -33.73 -22.47 25.43
C LEU A 272 -34.88 -23.38 25.82
N ASP A 273 -35.76 -22.88 26.69
CA ASP A 273 -36.98 -23.58 27.04
C ASP A 273 -37.85 -23.56 25.78
N TYR A 274 -37.60 -24.53 24.90
CA TYR A 274 -38.34 -24.71 23.66
C TYR A 274 -39.83 -24.82 23.95
N ASN A 275 -40.23 -25.29 25.14
CA ASN A 275 -41.63 -25.37 25.54
C ASN A 275 -42.18 -24.00 25.93
N GLY A 276 -41.45 -23.21 26.74
CA GLY A 276 -41.81 -21.84 27.09
C GLY A 276 -41.88 -20.91 25.88
N ILE A 277 -40.93 -21.03 24.94
CA ILE A 277 -40.93 -20.27 23.69
C ILE A 277 -42.13 -20.68 22.81
N ASN A 278 -42.38 -21.98 22.64
CA ASN A 278 -43.53 -22.45 21.86
C ASN A 278 -44.87 -22.06 22.49
N GLN A 279 -44.97 -22.04 23.82
CA GLN A 279 -46.17 -21.62 24.53
C GLN A 279 -46.42 -20.11 24.36
N SER A 280 -45.37 -19.30 24.47
CA SER A 280 -45.42 -17.84 24.25
C SER A 280 -45.81 -17.50 22.82
N ILE A 281 -45.22 -18.21 21.85
CA ILE A 281 -45.58 -18.09 20.43
C ILE A 281 -47.03 -18.51 20.22
N ARG A 282 -47.48 -19.65 20.75
CA ARG A 282 -48.88 -20.10 20.60
C ARG A 282 -49.89 -19.13 21.23
N GLN A 283 -49.58 -18.57 22.40
CA GLN A 283 -50.43 -17.55 23.03
C GLN A 283 -50.48 -16.28 22.18
N ALA A 284 -49.35 -15.77 21.70
CA ALA A 284 -49.33 -14.61 20.81
C ALA A 284 -50.09 -14.88 19.49
N PHE A 285 -49.99 -16.09 18.94
CA PHE A 285 -50.76 -16.49 17.76
C PHE A 285 -52.26 -16.57 18.04
N GLN A 286 -52.69 -16.97 19.24
CA GLN A 286 -54.10 -17.03 19.62
C GLN A 286 -54.68 -15.66 19.98
N ASP A 287 -53.88 -14.78 20.59
CA ASP A 287 -54.34 -13.46 21.05
C ASP A 287 -54.42 -12.42 19.93
N TYR A 288 -53.62 -12.57 18.86
CA TYR A 288 -53.49 -11.55 17.81
C TYR A 288 -54.00 -11.94 16.43
N LEU A 289 -54.20 -13.23 16.11
CA LEU A 289 -54.79 -13.61 14.82
C LEU A 289 -56.32 -13.70 14.94
N PRO A 290 -57.07 -12.85 14.22
CA PRO A 290 -58.52 -12.97 14.15
C PRO A 290 -58.90 -14.26 13.39
N ASN A 291 -60.06 -14.82 13.74
CA ASN A 291 -60.60 -16.04 13.12
C ASN A 291 -60.51 -15.99 11.58
N PRO A 292 -60.21 -17.11 10.89
CA PRO A 292 -59.99 -17.14 9.44
C PRO A 292 -61.09 -16.49 8.59
N GLU A 293 -62.34 -16.51 9.07
CA GLU A 293 -63.49 -15.88 8.40
C GLU A 293 -63.44 -14.34 8.41
N ALA A 294 -62.79 -13.72 9.39
CA ALA A 294 -62.63 -12.26 9.50
C ALA A 294 -61.59 -11.71 8.51
N LEU A 295 -60.73 -12.55 7.95
CA LEU A 295 -59.68 -12.18 6.99
C LEU A 295 -60.16 -12.19 5.53
N ILE A 296 -61.34 -12.76 5.25
CA ILE A 296 -61.86 -12.89 3.87
C ILE A 296 -62.28 -11.53 3.30
N LYS A 297 -63.05 -10.74 4.06
CA LYS A 297 -63.54 -9.43 3.59
C LYS A 297 -62.40 -8.42 3.32
N PRO A 298 -61.39 -8.26 4.21
CA PRO A 298 -60.25 -7.39 3.90
C PRO A 298 -59.47 -7.87 2.68
N ALA A 299 -59.25 -9.19 2.53
CA ALA A 299 -58.52 -9.73 1.38
C ALA A 299 -59.23 -9.44 0.04
N GLU A 300 -60.57 -9.50 0.02
CA GLU A 300 -61.37 -9.15 -1.16
C GLU A 300 -61.26 -7.65 -1.50
N ILE A 301 -61.30 -6.77 -0.50
CA ILE A 301 -61.10 -5.32 -0.67
C ILE A 301 -59.68 -5.03 -1.18
N TYR A 302 -58.65 -5.65 -0.61
CA TYR A 302 -57.27 -5.49 -1.07
C TYR A 302 -57.09 -5.99 -2.51
N ALA A 303 -57.73 -7.11 -2.88
CA ALA A 303 -57.70 -7.62 -4.24
C ALA A 303 -58.37 -6.66 -5.24
N GLN A 304 -59.50 -6.06 -4.87
CA GLN A 304 -60.18 -5.06 -5.70
C GLN A 304 -59.35 -3.78 -5.85
N GLN A 305 -58.80 -3.24 -4.75
CA GLN A 305 -57.93 -2.06 -4.79
C GLN A 305 -56.65 -2.31 -5.57
N ALA A 306 -56.05 -3.49 -5.43
CA ALA A 306 -54.87 -3.88 -6.19
C ALA A 306 -55.19 -4.00 -7.69
N ALA A 307 -56.35 -4.54 -8.06
CA ALA A 307 -56.79 -4.63 -9.46
C ALA A 307 -57.04 -3.25 -10.08
N GLU A 308 -57.69 -2.33 -9.35
CA GLU A 308 -57.88 -0.94 -9.80
C GLU A 308 -56.55 -0.19 -9.95
N THR A 309 -55.68 -0.28 -8.94
CA THR A 309 -54.35 0.36 -8.96
C THR A 309 -53.48 -0.19 -10.07
N PHE A 310 -53.51 -1.51 -10.28
CA PHE A 310 -52.80 -2.15 -11.38
C PHE A 310 -53.34 -1.69 -12.73
N SER A 311 -54.67 -1.63 -12.91
CA SER A 311 -55.26 -1.16 -14.16
C SER A 311 -54.86 0.29 -14.49
N GLN A 312 -54.93 1.20 -13.51
CA GLN A 312 -54.51 2.58 -13.69
C GLN A 312 -53.01 2.70 -14.00
N SER A 313 -52.17 1.97 -13.25
CA SER A 313 -50.72 1.96 -13.46
C SER A 313 -50.35 1.38 -14.81
N PHE A 314 -51.03 0.31 -15.22
CA PHE A 314 -50.80 -0.36 -16.51
C PHE A 314 -51.16 0.54 -17.69
N ILE A 315 -52.26 1.31 -17.61
CA ILE A 315 -52.62 2.29 -18.65
C ILE A 315 -51.55 3.39 -18.74
N LEU A 316 -51.08 3.92 -17.60
CA LEU A 316 -50.01 4.93 -17.56
C LEU A 316 -48.69 4.40 -18.13
N GLU A 317 -48.33 3.15 -17.82
CA GLU A 317 -47.12 2.52 -18.35
C GLU A 317 -47.22 2.25 -19.86
N ILE A 318 -48.40 1.84 -20.37
CA ILE A 318 -48.64 1.72 -21.81
C ILE A 318 -48.55 3.06 -22.52
N GLU A 319 -49.09 4.13 -21.94
CA GLU A 319 -48.99 5.47 -22.55
C GLU A 319 -47.53 5.95 -22.61
N LYS A 320 -46.73 5.68 -21.56
CA LYS A 320 -45.29 5.91 -21.58
C LYS A 320 -44.58 5.08 -22.66
N LEU A 321 -44.91 3.81 -22.81
CA LEU A 321 -44.34 2.94 -23.86
C LEU A 321 -44.70 3.43 -25.27
N GLN A 322 -45.93 3.89 -25.48
CA GLN A 322 -46.33 4.51 -26.75
C GLN A 322 -45.52 5.78 -27.04
N LYS A 323 -45.33 6.65 -26.04
CA LYS A 323 -44.49 7.86 -26.17
C LYS A 323 -43.01 7.51 -26.45
N LEU A 324 -42.46 6.52 -25.74
CA LEU A 324 -41.10 6.02 -25.97
C LEU A 324 -40.92 5.44 -27.38
N SER A 325 -41.90 4.66 -27.85
CA SER A 325 -41.89 4.12 -29.22
C SER A 325 -41.96 5.23 -30.27
N GLY A 326 -42.80 6.26 -30.06
CA GLY A 326 -42.87 7.41 -30.95
C GLY A 326 -41.54 8.16 -31.03
N HIS A 327 -40.90 8.41 -29.88
CA HIS A 327 -39.60 9.08 -29.83
C HIS A 327 -38.49 8.25 -30.49
N LEU A 328 -38.50 6.92 -30.35
CA LEU A 328 -37.54 6.04 -31.04
C LEU A 328 -37.73 6.05 -32.55
N ILE A 329 -38.97 6.08 -33.05
CA ILE A 329 -39.23 6.16 -34.50
C ILE A 329 -38.69 7.49 -35.05
N GLU A 330 -38.94 8.60 -34.37
CA GLU A 330 -38.47 9.94 -34.77
C GLU A 330 -36.93 10.04 -34.75
N GLN A 331 -36.27 9.45 -33.74
CA GLN A 331 -34.81 9.37 -33.70
C GLN A 331 -34.24 8.49 -34.82
N ILE A 332 -34.86 7.35 -35.13
CA ILE A 332 -34.43 6.49 -36.24
C ILE A 332 -34.57 7.23 -37.57
N GLU A 333 -35.65 7.99 -37.77
CA GLU A 333 -35.83 8.82 -38.97
C GLU A 333 -34.77 9.91 -39.08
N GLN A 334 -34.46 10.62 -37.99
CA GLN A 334 -33.38 11.61 -37.96
C GLN A 334 -32.01 10.99 -38.27
N ILE A 335 -31.67 9.85 -37.66
CA ILE A 335 -30.42 9.13 -37.92
C ILE A 335 -30.33 8.70 -39.39
N ASN A 336 -31.42 8.22 -39.98
CA ASN A 336 -31.43 7.80 -41.36
C ASN A 336 -31.24 8.98 -42.31
N ASN A 337 -31.90 10.12 -42.04
CA ASN A 337 -31.74 11.34 -42.83
C ASN A 337 -30.32 11.91 -42.73
N MET A 338 -29.72 11.93 -41.52
CA MET A 338 -28.31 12.33 -41.35
C MET A 338 -27.37 11.39 -42.11
N SER A 339 -27.59 10.07 -42.05
CA SER A 339 -26.76 9.10 -42.79
C SER A 339 -26.87 9.27 -44.30
N ILE A 340 -28.06 9.62 -44.82
CA ILE A 340 -28.26 9.93 -46.24
C ILE A 340 -27.53 11.22 -46.62
N GLU A 341 -27.60 12.26 -45.79
CA GLU A 341 -26.90 13.53 -46.02
C GLU A 341 -25.36 13.38 -45.95
N GLU A 342 -24.86 12.61 -45.00
CA GLU A 342 -23.42 12.31 -44.90
C GLU A 342 -22.93 11.53 -46.13
N LYS A 343 -23.71 10.53 -46.59
CA LYS A 343 -23.37 9.77 -47.79
C LYS A 343 -23.41 10.65 -49.04
N SER A 344 -24.36 11.56 -49.18
CA SER A 344 -24.41 12.46 -50.33
C SER A 344 -23.23 13.42 -50.35
N LYS A 345 -22.89 14.05 -49.22
CA LYS A 345 -21.70 14.91 -49.09
C LYS A 345 -20.40 14.15 -49.37
N PHE A 346 -20.28 12.92 -48.89
CA PHE A 346 -19.12 12.08 -49.16
C PHE A 346 -18.98 11.77 -50.66
N LEU A 347 -20.08 11.41 -51.34
CA LEU A 347 -20.08 11.17 -52.78
C LEU A 347 -19.74 12.43 -53.57
N GLU A 348 -20.25 13.60 -53.16
CA GLU A 348 -19.89 14.89 -53.77
C GLU A 348 -18.41 15.22 -53.62
N THR A 349 -17.83 14.95 -52.44
CA THR A 349 -16.40 15.15 -52.18
C THR A 349 -15.54 14.21 -53.03
N LEU A 350 -15.97 12.96 -53.21
CA LEU A 350 -15.29 12.00 -54.10
C LEU A 350 -15.36 12.45 -55.56
N ASP A 351 -16.50 12.96 -56.03
CA ASP A 351 -16.64 13.45 -57.40
C ASP A 351 -15.78 14.70 -57.63
N GLN A 352 -15.73 15.62 -56.67
CA GLN A 352 -14.80 16.75 -56.70
C GLN A 352 -13.34 16.29 -56.78
N GLN A 353 -12.92 15.32 -55.95
CA GLN A 353 -11.56 14.77 -56.03
C GLN A 353 -11.27 14.15 -57.40
N LEU A 354 -12.21 13.37 -57.95
CA LEU A 354 -12.03 12.76 -59.27
C LEU A 354 -11.93 13.82 -60.37
N ASN A 355 -12.72 14.89 -60.30
CA ASN A 355 -12.66 15.99 -61.26
C ASN A 355 -11.35 16.77 -61.16
N VAL A 356 -10.89 17.11 -59.95
CA VAL A 356 -9.56 17.73 -59.75
C VAL A 356 -8.45 16.82 -60.29
N ASN A 357 -8.53 15.52 -60.05
CA ASN A 357 -7.52 14.57 -60.52
C ASN A 357 -7.55 14.41 -62.06
N ARG A 358 -8.74 14.48 -62.68
CA ARG A 358 -8.89 14.52 -64.14
C ARG A 358 -8.34 15.82 -64.72
N GLU A 359 -8.60 16.97 -64.11
CA GLU A 359 -8.04 18.26 -64.55
C GLU A 359 -6.51 18.27 -64.44
N LEU A 360 -5.96 17.79 -63.33
CA LEU A 360 -4.51 17.59 -63.16
C LEU A 360 -3.94 16.67 -64.24
N SER A 361 -4.63 15.56 -64.54
CA SER A 361 -4.22 14.64 -65.60
C SER A 361 -4.28 15.30 -66.98
N GLN A 362 -5.31 16.09 -67.28
CA GLN A 362 -5.42 16.84 -68.53
C GLN A 362 -4.37 17.95 -68.63
N SER A 363 -4.06 18.63 -67.52
CA SER A 363 -3.01 19.63 -67.44
C SER A 363 -1.64 19.00 -67.68
N MET A 364 -1.33 17.86 -67.04
CA MET A 364 -0.12 17.08 -67.34
C MET A 364 -0.06 16.65 -68.80
N ILE A 365 -1.15 16.13 -69.36
CA ILE A 365 -1.19 15.75 -70.79
C ILE A 365 -0.94 16.97 -71.69
N THR A 366 -1.45 18.15 -71.31
CA THR A 366 -1.27 19.39 -72.06
C THR A 366 0.16 19.90 -71.97
N GLU A 367 0.78 19.88 -70.77
CA GLU A 367 2.21 20.20 -70.62
C GLU A 367 3.10 19.21 -71.37
N ILE A 368 2.81 17.90 -71.30
CA ILE A 368 3.54 16.88 -72.06
C ILE A 368 3.41 17.16 -73.56
N LYS A 369 2.22 17.49 -74.07
CA LYS A 369 2.02 17.89 -75.48
C LYS A 369 2.78 19.17 -75.84
N HIS A 370 2.93 20.11 -74.93
CA HIS A 370 3.70 21.34 -75.15
C HIS A 370 5.21 21.08 -75.17
N ILE A 371 5.69 20.15 -74.34
CA ILE A 371 7.11 19.75 -74.27
C ILE A 371 7.49 18.82 -75.42
N GLN A 372 6.55 18.01 -75.93
CA GLN A 372 6.77 17.06 -77.02
C GLN A 372 7.46 17.67 -78.27
N PRO A 373 7.00 18.79 -78.86
CA PRO A 373 7.69 19.40 -80.01
C PRO A 373 9.04 20.03 -79.66
N ILE A 374 9.29 20.37 -78.39
CA ILE A 374 10.59 20.89 -77.92
C ILE A 374 11.60 19.75 -77.81
N LEU A 375 11.19 18.60 -77.24
CA LEU A 375 11.99 17.37 -77.23
C LEU A 375 12.23 16.84 -78.65
N GLU A 376 11.24 16.93 -79.53
CA GLU A 376 11.36 16.50 -80.93
C GLU A 376 12.33 17.41 -81.72
N LYS A 377 12.35 18.73 -81.46
CA LYS A 377 13.36 19.66 -81.98
C LYS A 377 14.76 19.40 -81.44
N LEU A 378 14.90 18.96 -80.19
CA LEU A 378 16.19 18.60 -79.58
C LEU A 378 16.69 17.21 -80.01
N SER A 379 15.80 16.31 -80.44
CA SER A 379 16.16 14.95 -80.90
C SER A 379 16.51 14.85 -82.40
N LYS A 380 16.32 15.93 -83.18
CA LYS A 380 16.77 15.97 -84.59
C LYS A 380 18.30 16.09 -84.65
N PRO A 381 19.01 15.14 -85.31
CA PRO A 381 20.47 15.12 -85.33
C PRO A 381 21.04 16.35 -86.05
N ARG A 382 21.98 17.05 -85.40
CA ARG A 382 22.81 18.08 -86.05
C ARG A 382 23.72 17.40 -87.07
N LEU A 383 23.42 17.58 -88.37
CA LEU A 383 24.37 17.32 -89.45
C LEU A 383 25.52 18.33 -89.32
N ILE A 384 26.67 17.83 -88.87
CA ILE A 384 27.96 18.53 -88.96
C ILE A 384 28.45 18.34 -90.40
N THR A 385 28.33 19.36 -91.23
CA THR A 385 29.08 19.43 -92.49
C THR A 385 30.34 20.24 -92.25
N PHE A 386 31.48 19.55 -92.30
CA PHE A 386 32.82 20.12 -92.33
C PHE A 386 33.03 20.85 -93.67
N THR A 387 33.49 22.09 -93.61
CA THR A 387 34.21 22.74 -94.72
C THR A 387 35.36 23.56 -94.12
N ASP A 388 36.56 23.03 -94.33
CA ASP A 388 37.82 23.68 -94.67
C ASP A 388 38.16 25.03 -94.03
N SER A 389 39.22 25.05 -93.22
CA SER A 389 40.51 25.59 -93.67
C SER A 389 41.57 25.40 -92.59
N GLU A 390 42.54 24.54 -92.91
CA GLU A 390 43.89 24.57 -92.38
C GLU A 390 44.59 25.89 -92.75
N GLU A 391 45.47 26.30 -91.84
CA GLU A 391 46.70 27.09 -92.03
C GLU A 391 46.65 28.61 -92.31
N LEU A 392 47.38 29.30 -91.41
CA LEU A 392 48.05 30.62 -91.47
C LEU A 392 47.29 31.86 -90.99
#